data_AF-A0A2V1IIV1-F1
#
_entry.id   AF-A0A2V1IIV1-F1
#
_cell.length_a   1.000
_cell.length_b   1.000
_cell.length_c   1.000
_cell.angle_alpha   90.00
_cell.angle_beta   90.00
_cell.angle_gamma   90.00
#
_symmetry.space_group_name_H-M   'P 1'
#
loop_
_entity.id
_entity.type
_entity.pdbx_description
1 polymer ?
#
loop_
_entity_poly.entity_id
_entity_poly.type
_entity_poly.pdbx_seq_one_letter_code
_entity_poly.pdbx_strand_id
1 'polypeptide(L)'
;MTIDEELSKILKANGFILLYNLLEATVRNSIKAIGNVIESEGIKYQDFSENLKKLWINHSFKSVDAQRIKHETIGPILDQIVNNEFLRLEEDAISFSGNIDAQKIREIAKRIGYKAPKDGRELVTIKEKRNQLAHGEKTFCEIGRNFTVGELVRLKDAMTSYISEVLDNVQDYIDTKAYRI
;
A
#
# COMPACT_ATOMS: atom_id res chain seq x y z
N MET A 1 -32.17 -17.06 19.93
CA MET A 1 -31.27 -16.18 20.68
C MET A 1 -31.14 -14.89 19.88
N THR A 2 -31.80 -13.83 20.32
CA THR A 2 -31.74 -12.51 19.67
C THR A 2 -30.48 -11.79 20.14
N ILE A 3 -29.65 -11.34 19.19
CA ILE A 3 -28.49 -10.50 19.51
C ILE A 3 -29.02 -9.17 20.03
N ASP A 4 -28.47 -8.69 21.15
CA ASP A 4 -28.75 -7.38 21.70
C ASP A 4 -28.54 -6.27 20.64
N GLU A 5 -29.43 -5.27 20.62
CA GLU A 5 -29.45 -4.26 19.56
C GLU A 5 -28.22 -3.35 19.60
N GLU A 6 -27.74 -3.04 20.81
CA GLU A 6 -26.52 -2.25 21.00
C GLU A 6 -25.30 -3.05 20.55
N LEU A 7 -25.20 -4.31 20.97
CA LEU A 7 -24.16 -5.22 20.52
C LEU A 7 -24.14 -5.36 18.99
N SER A 8 -25.29 -5.46 18.34
CA SER A 8 -25.40 -5.49 16.88
C SER A 8 -24.82 -4.24 16.22
N LYS A 9 -25.09 -3.04 16.77
CA LYS A 9 -24.50 -1.78 16.29
C LYS A 9 -22.97 -1.78 16.47
N ILE A 10 -22.49 -2.23 17.63
CA ILE A 10 -21.06 -2.32 17.92
C ILE A 10 -20.35 -3.26 16.94
N LEU A 11 -20.92 -4.43 16.67
CA LEU A 11 -20.34 -5.40 15.73
C LEU A 11 -20.28 -4.85 14.31
N LYS A 12 -21.33 -4.17 13.85
CA LYS A 12 -21.33 -3.50 12.54
C LYS A 12 -20.22 -2.44 12.47
N ALA A 13 -20.08 -1.58 13.47
CA ALA A 13 -19.01 -0.59 13.49
C ALA A 13 -17.60 -1.22 13.50
N ASN A 14 -17.41 -2.30 14.25
CA ASN A 14 -16.15 -3.06 14.24
C ASN A 14 -15.81 -3.65 12.85
N GLY A 15 -16.82 -3.99 12.05
CA GLY A 15 -16.64 -4.42 10.67
C GLY A 15 -15.79 -3.44 9.86
N PHE A 16 -16.00 -2.13 10.00
CA PHE A 16 -15.18 -1.13 9.29
C PHE A 16 -13.71 -1.13 9.69
N ILE A 17 -13.42 -1.37 10.98
CA ILE A 17 -12.03 -1.47 11.48
C ILE A 17 -11.36 -2.70 10.87
N LEU A 18 -12.02 -3.86 10.95
CA LEU A 18 -11.48 -5.12 10.42
C LEU A 18 -11.26 -5.04 8.91
N LEU A 19 -12.24 -4.49 8.19
CA LEU A 19 -12.15 -4.29 6.75
C LEU A 19 -10.96 -3.39 6.41
N TYR A 20 -10.85 -2.22 7.02
CA TYR A 20 -9.74 -1.32 6.74
C TYR A 20 -8.38 -1.94 7.08
N ASN A 21 -8.27 -2.68 8.19
CA ASN A 21 -7.03 -3.36 8.58
C ASN A 21 -6.64 -4.45 7.57
N LEU A 22 -7.61 -5.20 7.04
CA LEU A 22 -7.38 -6.17 5.98
C LEU A 22 -6.83 -5.50 4.72
N LEU A 23 -7.45 -4.41 4.28
CA LEU A 23 -6.97 -3.61 3.14
C LEU A 23 -5.53 -3.16 3.33
N GLU A 24 -5.21 -2.56 4.48
CA GLU A 24 -3.88 -2.04 4.75
C GLU A 24 -2.82 -3.15 4.83
N ALA A 25 -3.12 -4.24 5.54
CA ALA A 25 -2.22 -5.38 5.64
C ALA A 25 -1.95 -6.00 4.27
N THR A 26 -2.98 -6.23 3.45
CA THR A 26 -2.80 -6.87 2.15
C THR A 26 -2.02 -5.99 1.17
N VAL A 27 -2.32 -4.70 1.10
CA VAL A 27 -1.56 -3.77 0.24
C VAL A 27 -0.09 -3.70 0.68
N ARG A 28 0.19 -3.57 1.99
CA ARG A 28 1.58 -3.58 2.50
C ARG A 28 2.30 -4.87 2.13
N ASN A 29 1.69 -6.02 2.36
CA ASN A 29 2.32 -7.31 2.09
C ASN A 29 2.55 -7.54 0.60
N SER A 30 1.64 -7.07 -0.27
CA SER A 30 1.84 -7.13 -1.73
C SER A 30 3.06 -6.33 -2.19
N ILE A 31 3.27 -5.15 -1.59
CA ILE A 31 4.43 -4.31 -1.89
C ILE A 31 5.72 -4.95 -1.37
N LYS A 32 5.70 -5.52 -0.15
CA LYS A 32 6.84 -6.27 0.39
C LYS A 32 7.23 -7.43 -0.51
N ALA A 33 6.25 -8.13 -1.09
CA ALA A 33 6.52 -9.23 -2.02
C ALA A 33 7.35 -8.78 -3.23
N ILE A 34 7.05 -7.60 -3.80
CA ILE A 34 7.85 -7.02 -4.89
C ILE A 34 9.30 -6.78 -4.44
N GLY A 35 9.49 -6.12 -3.29
CA GLY A 35 10.83 -5.84 -2.75
C GLY A 35 11.63 -7.13 -2.49
N ASN A 36 10.99 -8.14 -1.90
CA ASN A 36 11.60 -9.43 -1.62
C ASN A 36 12.04 -10.16 -2.90
N VAL A 37 11.22 -10.12 -3.97
CA VAL A 37 11.58 -10.74 -5.25
C VAL A 37 12.81 -10.05 -5.84
N ILE A 38 12.82 -8.72 -5.88
CA ILE A 38 13.95 -7.93 -6.41
C ILE A 38 15.24 -8.22 -5.64
N GLU A 39 15.16 -8.29 -4.31
CA GLU A 39 16.31 -8.63 -3.47
C GLU A 39 16.76 -10.09 -3.70
N SER A 40 15.83 -11.04 -3.76
CA SER A 40 16.13 -12.47 -3.95
C SER A 40 16.77 -12.78 -5.30
N GLU A 41 16.40 -12.03 -6.35
CA GLU A 41 16.97 -12.17 -7.68
C GLU A 41 18.32 -11.44 -7.84
N GLY A 42 18.73 -10.63 -6.86
CA GLY A 42 19.98 -9.88 -6.91
C GLY A 42 20.02 -8.96 -8.14
N ILE A 43 19.02 -8.10 -8.29
CA ILE A 43 18.95 -7.22 -9.47
C ILE A 43 19.86 -6.02 -9.27
N LYS A 44 20.61 -5.66 -10.33
CA LYS A 44 21.52 -4.52 -10.35
C LYS A 44 20.81 -3.28 -10.88
N TYR A 45 21.36 -2.11 -10.57
CA TYR A 45 20.81 -0.82 -11.03
C TYR A 45 20.59 -0.74 -12.55
N GLN A 46 21.54 -1.24 -13.33
CA GLN A 46 21.49 -1.23 -14.79
C GLN A 46 20.28 -2.00 -15.34
N ASP A 47 19.85 -3.05 -14.63
CA ASP A 47 18.79 -3.95 -15.05
C ASP A 47 17.41 -3.47 -14.56
N PHE A 48 17.33 -2.45 -13.71
CA PHE A 48 16.06 -1.89 -13.24
C PHE A 48 15.25 -1.26 -14.38
N SER A 49 13.93 -1.43 -14.31
CA SER A 49 12.98 -0.59 -15.03
C SER A 49 13.17 0.89 -14.67
N GLU A 50 12.80 1.78 -15.59
CA GLU A 50 12.93 3.23 -15.38
C GLU A 50 12.16 3.74 -14.16
N ASN A 51 11.03 3.12 -13.81
CA ASN A 51 10.27 3.46 -12.61
C ASN A 51 11.03 3.07 -11.33
N LEU A 52 11.63 1.88 -11.30
CA LEU A 52 12.43 1.45 -10.15
C LEU A 52 13.73 2.22 -10.00
N LYS A 53 14.40 2.60 -11.10
CA LYS A 53 15.58 3.50 -11.03
C LYS A 53 15.23 4.81 -10.34
N LYS A 54 14.13 5.45 -10.76
CA LYS A 54 13.63 6.69 -10.15
C LYS A 54 13.26 6.48 -8.69
N LEU A 55 12.60 5.38 -8.37
CA LEU A 55 12.18 5.08 -7.00
C LEU A 55 13.39 4.87 -6.08
N TRP A 56 14.38 4.10 -6.53
CA TRP A 56 15.62 3.86 -5.81
C TRP A 56 16.40 5.16 -5.60
N ILE A 57 16.64 5.95 -6.65
CA ILE A 57 17.32 7.26 -6.53
C ILE A 57 16.58 8.17 -5.52
N ASN A 58 15.27 8.34 -5.67
CA ASN A 58 14.52 9.22 -4.77
C ASN A 58 14.62 8.79 -3.30
N HIS A 59 14.76 7.49 -3.05
CA HIS A 59 14.97 6.95 -1.70
C HIS A 59 16.41 7.13 -1.23
N SER A 60 17.41 6.76 -2.03
CA SER A 60 18.84 6.88 -1.69
C SER A 60 19.25 8.33 -1.40
N PHE A 61 18.58 9.31 -2.01
CA PHE A 61 18.83 10.74 -1.82
C PHE A 61 17.86 11.42 -0.84
N LYS A 62 16.95 10.68 -0.18
CA LYS A 62 15.92 11.24 0.72
C LYS A 62 16.50 11.98 1.93
N SER A 63 17.72 11.63 2.36
CA SER A 63 18.46 12.27 3.46
C SER A 63 19.46 13.33 2.99
N VAL A 64 19.63 13.52 1.67
CA VAL A 64 20.54 14.52 1.12
C VAL A 64 19.84 15.87 1.13
N ASP A 65 20.29 16.75 2.02
CA ASP A 65 19.86 18.14 2.01
C ASP A 65 20.31 18.79 0.68
N ALA A 66 19.34 19.24 -0.12
CA ALA A 66 19.58 19.78 -1.46
C ALA A 66 20.53 20.99 -1.46
N GLN A 67 20.67 21.67 -0.31
CA GLN A 67 21.59 22.80 -0.13
C GLN A 67 23.02 22.39 0.26
N ARG A 68 23.24 21.12 0.61
CA ARG A 68 24.54 20.57 1.01
C ARG A 68 24.72 19.18 0.39
N ILE A 69 24.86 19.16 -0.93
CA ILE A 69 25.39 17.99 -1.63
C ILE A 69 26.84 17.79 -1.17
N LYS A 70 27.05 16.89 -0.21
CA LYS A 70 28.39 16.49 0.22
C LYS A 70 28.85 15.29 -0.60
N HIS A 71 30.10 15.31 -1.04
CA HIS A 71 30.75 14.14 -1.66
C HIS A 71 30.61 12.87 -0.80
N GLU A 72 30.60 13.04 0.52
CA GLU A 72 30.42 11.98 1.53
C GLU A 72 29.11 11.19 1.38
N THR A 73 28.07 11.78 0.78
CA THR A 73 26.76 11.14 0.62
C THR A 73 26.52 10.59 -0.78
N ILE A 74 27.13 11.19 -1.81
CA ILE A 74 27.01 10.70 -3.19
C ILE A 74 28.00 9.57 -3.47
N GLY A 75 29.23 9.65 -2.93
CA GLY A 75 30.29 8.67 -3.18
C GLY A 75 29.82 7.21 -3.02
N PRO A 76 29.24 6.83 -1.87
CA PRO A 76 28.76 5.47 -1.66
C PRO A 76 27.66 5.02 -2.63
N ILE A 77 26.75 5.94 -3.02
CA ILE A 77 25.67 5.65 -3.98
C ILE A 77 26.25 5.42 -5.38
N LEU A 78 27.20 6.25 -5.80
CA LEU A 78 27.91 6.10 -7.06
C LEU A 78 28.73 4.82 -7.08
N ASP A 79 29.42 4.49 -5.99
CA ASP A 79 30.21 3.27 -5.87
C ASP A 79 29.30 2.03 -6.01
N GLN A 80 28.11 2.02 -5.40
CA GLN A 80 27.13 0.94 -5.57
C GLN A 80 26.70 0.75 -7.03
N ILE A 81 26.46 1.86 -7.75
CA ILE A 81 26.06 1.82 -9.16
C ILE A 81 27.23 1.36 -10.05
N VAL A 82 28.42 1.94 -9.86
CA VAL A 82 29.62 1.66 -10.68
C VAL A 82 30.16 0.25 -10.43
N ASN A 83 30.12 -0.22 -9.19
CA ASN A 83 30.56 -1.56 -8.81
C ASN A 83 29.51 -2.64 -9.09
N ASN A 84 28.35 -2.27 -9.66
CA ASN A 84 27.29 -3.21 -10.01
C ASN A 84 26.82 -4.05 -8.81
N GLU A 85 26.72 -3.41 -7.64
CA GLU A 85 26.24 -4.04 -6.41
C GLU A 85 24.75 -4.35 -6.51
N PHE A 86 24.33 -5.39 -5.78
CA PHE A 86 22.91 -5.73 -5.67
C PHE A 86 22.18 -4.65 -4.89
N LEU A 87 21.11 -4.14 -5.48
CA LEU A 87 20.36 -3.05 -4.87
C LEU A 87 19.21 -3.57 -4.02
N ARG A 88 19.10 -3.02 -2.82
CA ARG A 88 17.94 -3.21 -1.95
C ARG A 88 16.97 -2.07 -2.14
N LEU A 89 15.69 -2.42 -2.23
CA LEU A 89 14.59 -1.47 -2.10
C LEU A 89 14.03 -1.63 -0.69
N GLU A 90 14.37 -0.69 0.19
CA GLU A 90 13.87 -0.72 1.56
C GLU A 90 12.35 -0.56 1.59
N GLU A 91 11.72 -1.14 2.61
CA GLU A 91 10.27 -1.09 2.76
C GLU A 91 9.76 0.36 2.83
N ASP A 92 10.52 1.32 3.37
CA ASP A 92 10.15 2.73 3.43
C ASP A 92 10.29 3.48 2.09
N ALA A 93 11.03 2.94 1.12
CA ALA A 93 11.10 3.45 -0.25
C ALA A 93 9.77 3.31 -0.97
N ILE A 94 9.06 2.22 -0.65
CA ILE A 94 7.83 1.81 -1.32
C ILE A 94 6.58 1.98 -0.42
N SER A 95 6.75 1.95 0.90
CA SER A 95 5.64 2.03 1.84
C SER A 95 5.09 3.44 2.02
N PHE A 96 3.96 3.49 2.70
CA PHE A 96 3.18 4.67 3.00
C PHE A 96 2.92 4.73 4.51
N SER A 97 2.69 5.92 5.04
CA SER A 97 2.03 6.07 6.33
C SER A 97 0.54 5.79 6.16
N GLY A 98 -0.14 5.36 7.23
CA GLY A 98 -1.52 4.86 7.20
C GLY A 98 -2.55 5.80 6.53
N ASN A 99 -3.83 5.47 6.66
CA ASN A 99 -4.91 6.16 5.94
C ASN A 99 -4.82 5.97 4.41
N ILE A 100 -4.59 4.72 4.00
CA ILE A 100 -4.60 4.26 2.60
C ILE A 100 -6.00 4.42 2.03
N ASP A 101 -6.07 4.88 0.79
CA ASP A 101 -7.26 4.82 -0.04
C ASP A 101 -6.89 4.36 -1.44
N ALA A 102 -7.91 4.25 -2.30
CA ALA A 102 -7.72 3.84 -3.68
C ALA A 102 -6.79 4.79 -4.46
N GLN A 103 -6.77 6.08 -4.14
CA GLN A 103 -5.89 7.04 -4.81
C GLN A 103 -4.42 6.76 -4.48
N LYS A 104 -4.09 6.64 -3.19
CA LYS A 104 -2.72 6.29 -2.75
C LYS A 104 -2.24 4.99 -3.37
N ILE A 105 -3.12 3.99 -3.46
CA ILE A 105 -2.78 2.70 -4.09
C ILE A 105 -2.45 2.88 -5.58
N ARG A 106 -3.23 3.68 -6.33
CA ARG A 106 -2.93 3.99 -7.73
C ARG A 106 -1.62 4.78 -7.90
N GLU A 107 -1.33 5.70 -6.99
CA GLU A 107 -0.07 6.45 -6.99
C GLU A 107 1.12 5.52 -6.77
N ILE A 108 1.01 4.55 -5.86
CA ILE A 108 2.03 3.53 -5.62
C ILE A 108 2.21 2.65 -6.86
N ALA A 109 1.12 2.16 -7.45
CA ALA A 109 1.16 1.37 -8.67
C ALA A 109 1.94 2.09 -9.77
N LYS A 110 1.64 3.38 -9.98
CA LYS A 110 2.35 4.22 -10.95
C LYS A 110 3.83 4.42 -10.61
N ARG A 111 4.16 4.61 -9.33
CA ARG A 111 5.55 4.81 -8.87
C ARG A 111 6.42 3.57 -9.07
N ILE A 112 5.88 2.39 -8.81
CA ILE A 112 6.59 1.11 -8.98
C ILE A 112 6.57 0.66 -10.45
N GLY A 113 5.48 0.96 -11.16
CA GLY A 113 5.30 0.61 -12.57
C GLY A 113 4.38 -0.57 -12.83
N TYR A 114 3.65 -1.06 -11.82
CA TYR A 114 2.62 -2.08 -12.02
C TYR A 114 1.27 -1.45 -12.38
N LYS A 115 0.36 -2.26 -12.92
CA LYS A 115 -0.96 -1.79 -13.37
C LYS A 115 -1.81 -1.28 -12.20
N ALA A 116 -2.31 -0.06 -12.32
CA ALA A 116 -3.15 0.53 -11.29
C ALA A 116 -4.56 -0.10 -11.25
N PRO A 117 -5.09 -0.44 -10.07
CA PRO A 117 -6.46 -0.93 -9.93
C PRO A 117 -7.48 0.17 -10.21
N LYS A 118 -8.65 -0.18 -10.75
CA LYS A 118 -9.58 0.81 -11.32
C LYS A 118 -10.66 1.28 -10.35
N ASP A 119 -11.43 0.37 -9.72
CA ASP A 119 -12.61 0.75 -8.93
C ASP A 119 -12.40 0.61 -7.42
N GLY A 120 -12.15 1.73 -6.75
CA GLY A 120 -11.99 1.76 -5.29
C GLY A 120 -12.92 2.74 -4.57
N ARG A 121 -14.09 3.04 -5.14
CA ARG A 121 -15.01 4.06 -4.59
C ARG A 121 -15.47 3.73 -3.17
N GLU A 122 -15.80 2.47 -2.93
CA GLU A 122 -16.32 2.02 -1.63
C GLU A 122 -15.27 1.98 -0.51
N LEU A 123 -13.99 2.05 -0.86
CA LEU A 123 -12.91 2.17 0.13
C LEU A 123 -12.97 3.50 0.87
N VAL A 124 -13.53 4.55 0.25
CA VAL A 124 -13.69 5.86 0.88
C VAL A 124 -14.57 5.74 2.12
N THR A 125 -15.73 5.11 1.99
CA THR A 125 -16.65 4.90 3.12
C THR A 125 -15.98 4.06 4.22
N ILE A 126 -15.29 2.98 3.87
CA ILE A 126 -14.60 2.12 4.85
C ILE A 126 -13.54 2.92 5.63
N LYS A 127 -12.70 3.66 4.90
CA LYS A 127 -11.66 4.52 5.48
C LYS A 127 -12.25 5.60 6.38
N GLU A 128 -13.26 6.33 5.91
CA GLU A 128 -13.91 7.39 6.67
C GLU A 128 -14.50 6.84 7.97
N LYS A 129 -15.25 5.73 7.91
CA LYS A 129 -15.85 5.15 9.12
C LYS A 129 -14.80 4.64 10.09
N ARG A 130 -13.73 4.01 9.59
CA ARG A 130 -12.58 3.63 10.44
C ARG A 130 -11.93 4.85 11.08
N ASN A 131 -11.72 5.94 10.35
CA ASN A 131 -11.12 7.16 10.89
C ASN A 131 -12.02 7.78 11.97
N GLN A 132 -13.31 7.93 11.71
CA GLN A 132 -14.27 8.48 12.69
C GLN A 132 -14.24 7.69 14.01
N LEU A 133 -14.14 6.35 13.93
CA LEU A 133 -14.00 5.49 15.12
C LEU A 133 -12.63 5.64 15.79
N ALA A 134 -11.54 5.59 15.03
CA ALA A 134 -10.17 5.62 15.56
C ALA A 134 -9.80 6.97 16.21
N HIS A 135 -10.35 8.07 15.70
CA HIS A 135 -10.17 9.41 16.25
C HIS A 135 -11.17 9.74 17.38
N GLY A 136 -12.11 8.84 17.68
CA GLY A 136 -13.15 9.07 18.69
C GLY A 136 -14.17 10.14 18.31
N GLU A 137 -14.25 10.52 17.02
CA GLU A 137 -15.25 11.48 16.51
C GLU A 137 -16.68 10.92 16.61
N LYS A 138 -16.81 9.60 16.42
CA LYS A 138 -18.07 8.86 16.52
C LYS A 138 -17.93 7.61 17.36
N THR A 139 -18.94 7.33 18.16
CA THR A 139 -19.06 6.07 18.89
C THR A 139 -19.41 4.91 17.94
N PHE A 140 -19.12 3.69 18.37
CA PHE A 140 -19.51 2.48 17.64
C PHE A 140 -21.03 2.40 17.41
N CYS A 141 -21.83 2.81 18.39
CA CYS A 141 -23.29 2.82 18.27
C CYS A 141 -23.79 3.86 17.24
N GLU A 142 -23.18 5.05 17.19
CA GLU A 142 -23.51 6.08 16.21
C GLU A 142 -23.18 5.67 14.77
N ILE A 143 -22.06 4.98 14.54
CA ILE A 143 -21.74 4.44 13.21
C ILE A 143 -22.66 3.26 12.91
N GLY A 144 -22.70 2.26 13.80
CA GLY A 144 -23.38 1.00 13.58
C GLY A 144 -24.88 1.12 13.33
N ARG A 145 -25.56 2.13 13.90
CA ARG A 145 -26.99 2.35 13.66
C ARG A 145 -27.32 2.78 12.23
N ASN A 146 -26.37 3.39 11.52
CA ASN A 146 -26.59 3.94 10.17
C ASN A 146 -26.35 2.91 9.06
N PHE A 147 -25.99 1.67 9.41
CA PHE A 147 -25.71 0.63 8.44
C PHE A 147 -26.48 -0.65 8.79
N THR A 148 -26.94 -1.33 7.75
CA THR A 148 -27.46 -2.69 7.79
C THR A 148 -26.33 -3.70 7.64
N VAL A 149 -26.57 -4.95 8.05
CA VAL A 149 -25.61 -6.04 7.80
C VAL A 149 -25.40 -6.24 6.30
N GLY A 150 -26.45 -6.11 5.48
CA GLY A 150 -26.36 -6.24 4.02
C GLY A 150 -25.45 -5.17 3.39
N GLU A 151 -25.51 -3.92 3.86
CA GLU A 151 -24.60 -2.87 3.39
C GLU A 151 -23.14 -3.17 3.75
N LEU A 152 -22.88 -3.69 4.96
CA LEU A 152 -21.52 -4.12 5.33
C LEU A 152 -21.00 -5.26 4.46
N VAL A 153 -21.85 -6.24 4.14
CA VAL A 153 -21.49 -7.33 3.23
C VAL A 153 -21.17 -6.78 1.84
N ARG A 154 -21.99 -5.86 1.31
CA ARG A 154 -21.72 -5.19 0.02
C ARG A 154 -20.37 -4.47 0.02
N LEU A 155 -20.06 -3.71 1.07
CA LEU A 155 -18.78 -3.01 1.22
C LEU A 155 -17.61 -4.00 1.32
N LYS A 156 -17.77 -5.09 2.05
CA LYS A 156 -16.79 -6.18 2.16
C LYS A 156 -16.53 -6.83 0.81
N ASP A 157 -17.57 -7.12 0.02
CA ASP A 157 -17.43 -7.75 -1.29
C ASP A 157 -16.77 -6.81 -2.31
N ALA A 158 -17.15 -5.52 -2.31
CA ALA A 158 -16.51 -4.51 -3.15
C ALA A 158 -15.03 -4.34 -2.81
N MET A 159 -14.69 -4.26 -1.52
CA MET A 159 -13.30 -4.09 -1.10
C MET A 159 -12.45 -5.34 -1.32
N THR A 160 -13.00 -6.54 -1.09
CA THR A 160 -12.27 -7.79 -1.40
C THR A 160 -12.01 -7.93 -2.90
N SER A 161 -12.98 -7.59 -3.76
CA SER A 161 -12.77 -7.54 -5.21
C SER A 161 -11.66 -6.58 -5.61
N TYR A 162 -11.60 -5.40 -4.97
CA TYR A 162 -10.54 -4.42 -5.21
C TYR A 162 -9.16 -4.92 -4.77
N ILE A 163 -9.07 -5.56 -3.60
CA ILE A 163 -7.81 -6.13 -3.11
C ILE A 163 -7.36 -7.28 -4.03
N SER A 164 -8.27 -8.10 -4.53
CA SER A 164 -7.96 -9.13 -5.52
C SER A 164 -7.35 -8.52 -6.78
N GLU A 165 -7.92 -7.43 -7.33
CA GLU A 165 -7.34 -6.74 -8.48
C GLU A 165 -5.93 -6.20 -8.18
N VAL A 166 -5.69 -5.67 -6.98
CA VAL A 166 -4.34 -5.24 -6.55
C VAL A 166 -3.37 -6.41 -6.56
N LEU A 167 -3.75 -7.54 -5.96
CA LEU A 167 -2.91 -8.73 -5.90
C LEU A 167 -2.61 -9.28 -7.29
N ASP A 168 -3.61 -9.37 -8.17
CA ASP A 168 -3.45 -9.85 -9.54
C ASP A 168 -2.49 -8.96 -10.33
N ASN A 169 -2.61 -7.63 -10.21
CA ASN A 169 -1.71 -6.69 -10.89
C ASN A 169 -0.28 -6.75 -10.35
N VAL A 170 -0.10 -7.01 -9.04
CA VAL A 170 1.22 -7.20 -8.42
C VAL A 170 1.82 -8.53 -8.87
N GLN A 171 1.02 -9.59 -8.90
CA GLN A 171 1.45 -10.91 -9.35
C GLN A 171 1.88 -10.87 -10.81
N ASP A 172 1.09 -10.25 -11.69
CA ASP A 172 1.43 -10.04 -13.11
C ASP A 172 2.76 -9.29 -13.27
N TYR A 173 2.98 -8.23 -12.49
CA TYR A 173 4.24 -7.48 -12.49
C TYR A 173 5.45 -8.32 -12.08
N ILE A 174 5.27 -9.22 -11.11
CA ILE A 174 6.32 -10.14 -10.65
C ILE A 174 6.58 -11.22 -11.71
N ASP A 175 5.54 -11.88 -12.22
CA ASP A 175 5.65 -13.00 -13.15
C ASP A 175 6.24 -12.59 -14.50
N THR A 176 5.85 -11.41 -14.99
CA THR A 176 6.40 -10.83 -16.22
C THR A 176 7.77 -10.20 -16.02
N LYS A 177 8.24 -10.10 -14.77
CA LYS A 177 9.47 -9.41 -14.37
C LYS A 177 9.52 -7.98 -14.89
N ALA A 178 8.39 -7.28 -14.91
CA ALA A 178 8.29 -5.91 -15.39
C ALA A 178 9.09 -4.88 -14.55
N TYR A 179 9.68 -5.33 -13.44
CA TYR A 179 10.67 -4.58 -12.65
C TYR A 179 12.03 -4.45 -13.33
N ARG A 180 12.33 -5.21 -14.39
CA ARG A 180 13.60 -5.16 -15.11
C ARG A 180 13.45 -4.87 -16.61
N ILE A 181 14.51 -4.35 -17.23
CA ILE A 181 14.62 -4.13 -18.68
C ILE A 181 15.15 -5.36 -19.44
#